data_AF-A0A9D8LEG0-F1
#
_entry.id   AF-A0A9D8LEG0-F1
#
_cell.length_a   1.000
_cell.length_b   1.000
_cell.length_c   1.000
_cell.angle_alpha   90.00
_cell.angle_beta   90.00
_cell.angle_gamma   90.00
#
_symmetry.space_group_name_H-M   'P 1'
#
loop_
_entity.id
_entity.type
_entity.pdbx_description
1 polymer ?
#
loop_
_entity_poly.entity_id
_entity_poly.type
_entity_poly.pdbx_seq_one_letter_code
_entity_poly.pdbx_strand_id
1 'polypeptide(L)'
;MHAFTALLTRLGAKLSLYSLVAAGTGLVLMTAMVAWGVFGRYVLNDTPIWVEAGSLFLMSWFILLGAAVGVRESDHLGFEVGLIMSPPPMRAALVLIGEGLVCAFGLAMLVYGTQLAMGTWSDRMPIIGISRGWDYVPI
;
A
#
# COMPACT_ATOMS: atom_id res chain seq x y z
N MET A 1 -30.15 -2.42 11.21
CA MET A 1 -29.01 -1.61 10.76
C MET A 1 -27.73 -1.87 11.56
N HIS A 2 -27.76 -2.04 12.89
CA HIS A 2 -26.55 -2.28 13.71
C HIS A 2 -25.77 -3.58 13.40
N ALA A 3 -26.45 -4.67 13.00
CA ALA A 3 -25.76 -5.93 12.67
C ALA A 3 -24.93 -5.83 11.37
N PHE A 4 -25.41 -5.06 10.40
CA PHE A 4 -24.73 -4.83 9.13
C PHE A 4 -23.49 -3.94 9.31
N THR A 5 -23.61 -2.86 10.08
CA THR A 5 -22.46 -2.01 10.39
C THR A 5 -21.42 -2.73 11.24
N ALA A 6 -21.84 -3.59 12.18
CA ALA A 6 -20.93 -4.43 12.96
C ALA A 6 -20.22 -5.49 12.11
N LEU A 7 -20.85 -5.99 11.05
CA LEU A 7 -20.21 -6.91 10.11
C LEU A 7 -19.15 -6.18 9.28
N LEU A 8 -19.48 -5.01 8.73
CA LEU A 8 -18.56 -4.20 7.93
C LEU A 8 -17.33 -3.78 8.72
N THR A 9 -17.49 -3.37 9.97
CA THR A 9 -16.35 -3.00 10.84
C THR A 9 -15.47 -4.20 11.16
N ARG A 10 -16.04 -5.38 11.42
CA ARG A 10 -15.28 -6.62 11.65
C ARG A 10 -14.51 -7.06 10.41
N LEU A 11 -15.12 -6.96 9.23
CA LEU A 11 -14.45 -7.26 7.97
C LEU A 11 -13.30 -6.28 7.71
N GLY A 12 -13.55 -4.98 7.84
CA GLY A 12 -12.53 -3.94 7.69
C GLY A 12 -11.36 -4.11 8.67
N ALA A 13 -11.64 -4.47 9.93
CA ALA A 13 -10.60 -4.73 10.93
C ALA A 13 -9.74 -5.95 10.56
N LYS A 14 -10.35 -7.04 10.08
CA LYS A 14 -9.60 -8.23 9.62
C LYS A 14 -8.75 -7.93 8.40
N LEU A 15 -9.32 -7.27 7.39
CA LEU A 15 -8.60 -6.85 6.19
C LEU A 15 -7.39 -5.99 6.54
N SER A 16 -7.59 -5.00 7.40
CA SER A 16 -6.51 -4.13 7.87
C SER A 16 -5.43 -4.88 8.62
N LEU A 17 -5.78 -5.87 9.45
CA LEU A 17 -4.81 -6.70 10.14
C LEU A 17 -3.97 -7.51 9.14
N TYR A 18 -4.62 -8.14 8.16
CA TYR A 18 -3.90 -8.90 7.14
C TYR A 18 -2.98 -8.01 6.31
N SER A 19 -3.45 -6.84 5.87
CA SER A 19 -2.63 -5.85 5.16
C SER A 19 -1.45 -5.38 6.00
N LEU A 20 -1.65 -5.12 7.30
CA LEU A 20 -0.61 -4.67 8.22
C LEU A 20 0.46 -5.76 8.43
N VAL A 21 0.03 -7.01 8.66
CA VAL A 21 0.97 -8.14 8.81
C VAL A 21 1.73 -8.36 7.51
N ALA A 22 1.04 -8.36 6.36
CA ALA A 22 1.68 -8.49 5.06
C ALA A 22 2.69 -7.36 4.81
N ALA A 23 2.34 -6.11 5.08
CA ALA A 23 3.25 -4.97 4.97
C ALA A 23 4.46 -5.10 5.90
N GLY A 24 4.25 -5.43 7.17
CA GLY A 24 5.33 -5.65 8.13
C GLY A 24 6.28 -6.77 7.69
N THR A 25 5.74 -7.89 7.20
CA THR A 25 6.56 -8.98 6.67
C THR A 25 7.33 -8.56 5.42
N GLY A 26 6.71 -7.82 4.50
CA GLY A 26 7.37 -7.29 3.31
C GLY A 26 8.54 -6.35 3.63
N LEU A 27 8.38 -5.49 4.64
CA LEU A 27 9.44 -4.60 5.11
C LEU A 27 10.65 -5.37 5.69
N VAL A 28 10.38 -6.38 6.51
CA VAL A 28 11.43 -7.23 7.09
C VAL A 28 12.17 -8.00 5.99
N LEU A 29 11.43 -8.57 5.02
CA LEU A 29 12.02 -9.28 3.88
C LEU A 29 12.86 -8.35 3.01
N MET A 30 12.37 -7.14 2.71
CA MET A 30 13.12 -6.13 1.95
C MET A 30 14.42 -5.78 2.67
N THR A 31 14.36 -5.56 3.98
CA THR A 31 15.55 -5.23 4.79
C THR A 31 16.56 -6.36 4.76
N ALA A 32 16.12 -7.61 4.88
CA ALA A 32 16.98 -8.78 4.75
C ALA A 32 17.60 -8.91 3.35
N MET A 33 16.84 -8.65 2.28
CA MET A 33 17.34 -8.64 0.90
C MET A 33 18.42 -7.57 0.71
N VAL A 34 18.19 -6.35 1.17
CA VAL A 34 19.18 -5.26 1.08
C VAL A 34 20.44 -5.60 1.88
N ALA A 35 20.30 -6.14 3.09
CA ALA A 35 21.43 -6.61 3.89
C ALA A 35 22.22 -7.72 3.17
N TRP A 36 21.53 -8.64 2.48
CA TRP A 36 22.17 -9.65 1.65
C TRP A 36 22.93 -9.05 0.47
N GLY A 37 22.38 -8.01 -0.19
CA GLY A 37 23.08 -7.29 -1.25
C GLY A 37 24.37 -6.63 -0.79
N VAL A 38 24.35 -6.04 0.42
CA VAL A 38 25.53 -5.47 1.07
C VAL A 38 26.55 -6.57 1.36
N PHE A 39 26.12 -7.69 1.97
CA PHE A 39 27.01 -8.83 2.25
C PHE A 39 27.65 -9.40 0.97
N GLY A 40 26.86 -9.61 -0.08
CA GLY A 40 27.36 -10.11 -1.36
C GLY A 40 28.42 -9.20 -1.96
N ARG A 41 28.20 -7.88 -1.93
CA ARG A 41 29.16 -6.91 -2.44
C ARG A 41 30.47 -6.86 -1.64
N TYR A 42 30.39 -6.82 -0.31
CA TYR A 42 31.56 -6.55 0.53
C TYR A 42 32.30 -7.80 1.02
N VAL A 43 31.62 -8.95 1.08
CA VAL A 43 32.21 -10.21 1.59
C VAL A 43 32.46 -11.20 0.46
N LEU A 44 31.47 -11.39 -0.41
CA LEU A 44 31.56 -12.37 -1.51
C LEU A 44 32.22 -11.77 -2.76
N ASN A 45 32.35 -10.44 -2.83
CA ASN A 45 32.78 -9.69 -4.01
C ASN A 45 31.96 -10.03 -5.28
N ASP A 46 30.74 -10.51 -5.08
CA ASP A 46 29.78 -10.89 -6.12
C ASP A 46 28.41 -10.33 -5.72
N THR A 47 27.96 -9.30 -6.43
CA THR A 47 26.72 -8.58 -6.08
C THR A 47 25.53 -9.22 -6.79
N PRO A 48 24.55 -9.79 -6.08
CA PRO A 48 23.40 -10.40 -6.73
C PRO A 48 22.49 -9.33 -7.35
N ILE A 49 22.31 -9.39 -8.68
CA ILE A 49 21.58 -8.40 -9.49
C ILE A 49 20.07 -8.36 -9.15
N TRP A 50 19.52 -9.46 -8.63
CA TRP A 50 18.11 -9.59 -8.26
C TRP A 50 17.73 -8.86 -6.97
N VAL A 51 18.70 -8.51 -6.12
CA VAL A 51 18.42 -7.89 -4.82
C VAL A 51 17.78 -6.52 -5.00
N GLU A 52 18.29 -5.72 -5.94
CA GLU A 52 17.75 -4.38 -6.22
C GLU A 52 16.29 -4.48 -6.71
N ALA A 53 16.05 -5.26 -7.76
CA ALA A 53 14.71 -5.43 -8.32
C ALA A 53 13.72 -6.05 -7.32
N GLY A 54 14.15 -7.05 -6.54
CA GLY A 54 13.31 -7.68 -5.51
C GLY A 54 12.98 -6.74 -4.34
N SER A 55 13.94 -5.89 -3.93
CA SER A 55 13.70 -4.91 -2.88
C SER A 55 12.70 -3.83 -3.30
N LEU A 56 12.78 -3.33 -4.54
CA LEU A 56 11.81 -2.39 -5.10
C LEU A 56 10.42 -2.99 -5.25
N PHE A 57 10.35 -4.26 -5.67
CA PHE A 57 9.10 -5.01 -5.73
C PHE A 57 8.43 -5.08 -4.35
N LEU A 58 9.16 -5.53 -3.32
CA LEU A 58 8.64 -5.59 -1.95
C LEU A 58 8.27 -4.21 -1.41
N MET A 59 9.06 -3.19 -1.75
CA MET A 59 8.80 -1.81 -1.37
C MET A 59 7.44 -1.32 -1.85
N SER A 60 7.12 -1.52 -3.14
CA SER A 60 5.81 -1.17 -3.68
C SER A 60 4.68 -1.83 -2.89
N TRP A 61 4.82 -3.12 -2.62
CA TRP A 61 3.81 -3.91 -1.91
C TRP A 61 3.57 -3.45 -0.47
N PHE A 62 4.62 -3.34 0.35
CA PHE A 62 4.40 -2.99 1.75
C PHE A 62 3.99 -1.53 1.94
N ILE A 63 4.47 -0.60 1.10
CA ILE A 63 4.09 0.82 1.20
C ILE A 63 2.60 0.97 0.91
N LEU A 64 2.10 0.35 -0.16
CA LEU A 64 0.69 0.46 -0.55
C LEU A 64 -0.23 -0.24 0.45
N LEU A 65 0.14 -1.45 0.91
CA LEU A 65 -0.60 -2.15 1.96
C LEU A 65 -0.59 -1.40 3.30
N GLY A 66 0.55 -0.79 3.66
CA GLY A 66 0.67 0.06 4.86
C GLY A 66 -0.17 1.33 4.75
N ALA A 67 -0.17 1.98 3.58
CA ALA A 67 -0.98 3.16 3.32
C ALA A 67 -2.48 2.86 3.45
N ALA A 68 -2.95 1.71 2.96
CA ALA A 68 -4.35 1.28 3.12
C ALA A 68 -4.76 1.15 4.60
N VAL A 69 -3.86 0.70 5.47
CA VAL A 69 -4.09 0.66 6.93
C VAL A 69 -4.11 2.07 7.52
N GLY A 70 -3.19 2.94 7.10
CA GLY A 70 -3.15 4.35 7.55
C GLY A 70 -4.43 5.13 7.20
N VAL A 71 -5.01 4.88 6.01
CA VAL A 71 -6.30 5.47 5.62
C VAL A 71 -7.43 5.01 6.56
N ARG A 72 -7.44 3.74 6.97
CA ARG A 72 -8.45 3.19 7.89
C ARG A 72 -8.34 3.76 9.30
N GLU A 73 -7.13 3.95 9.80
CA GLU A 73 -6.91 4.57 11.12
C GLU A 73 -7.13 6.10 11.09
N SER A 74 -7.57 6.65 9.95
CA SER A 74 -7.85 8.07 9.74
C SER A 74 -6.64 8.97 10.07
N ASP A 75 -5.43 8.46 9.85
CA ASP A 75 -4.18 9.09 10.28
C ASP A 75 -3.74 10.22 9.32
N HIS A 76 -4.66 11.12 9.02
CA HIS A 76 -4.44 12.31 8.18
C HIS A 76 -3.99 13.47 9.09
N LEU A 77 -2.84 13.30 9.74
CA LEU A 77 -2.28 14.23 10.74
C LEU A 77 -2.30 15.71 10.30
N GLY A 78 -2.22 15.99 8.99
CA GLY A 78 -2.27 17.35 8.44
C GLY A 78 -3.67 17.96 8.30
N PHE A 79 -4.72 17.15 8.11
CA PHE A 79 -6.08 17.63 7.89
C PHE A 79 -6.80 17.91 9.22
N GLU A 80 -6.44 17.21 10.30
CA GLU A 80 -7.07 17.36 11.62
C GLU A 80 -6.88 18.75 12.24
N VAL A 81 -5.71 19.36 12.10
CA VAL A 81 -5.44 20.69 12.69
C VAL A 81 -6.32 21.77 12.05
N GLY A 82 -6.47 21.74 10.73
CA GLY A 82 -7.37 22.65 10.00
C GLY A 82 -8.84 22.41 10.33
N LEU A 83 -9.20 21.15 10.60
CA LEU A 83 -10.55 20.77 10.99
C LEU A 83 -10.92 21.28 12.39
N ILE A 84 -9.98 21.20 13.34
CA ILE A 84 -10.16 21.66 14.74
C ILE A 84 -10.37 23.17 14.80
N MET A 85 -9.73 23.95 13.92
CA MET A 85 -9.88 25.40 13.88
C MET A 85 -11.09 25.90 13.08
N SER A 86 -11.83 25.01 12.42
CA SER A 86 -12.97 25.38 11.56
C SER A 86 -14.30 25.49 12.34
N PRO A 87 -15.23 26.39 11.95
CA PRO A 87 -16.56 26.46 12.53
C PRO A 87 -17.37 25.17 12.30
N PRO A 88 -18.33 24.83 13.17
CA PRO A 88 -19.10 23.57 13.10
C PRO A 88 -19.70 23.21 11.72
N PRO A 89 -20.32 24.14 10.96
CA PRO A 89 -20.86 23.79 9.64
C PRO A 89 -19.77 23.54 8.59
N MET A 90 -18.63 24.23 8.69
CA MET A 90 -17.51 24.08 7.76
C MET A 90 -16.77 22.76 8.01
N ARG A 91 -16.65 22.36 9.28
CA ARG A 91 -16.09 21.06 9.68
C ARG A 91 -16.79 19.89 9.01
N ALA A 92 -18.12 19.86 9.03
CA ALA A 92 -18.90 18.78 8.43
C ALA A 92 -18.72 18.70 6.90
N ALA A 93 -18.69 19.86 6.23
CA ALA A 93 -18.45 19.93 4.79
C ALA A 93 -17.03 19.44 4.43
N LEU A 94 -16.01 19.86 5.19
CA LEU A 94 -14.62 19.45 4.98
C LEU A 94 -14.43 17.94 5.16
N VAL A 95 -15.05 17.33 6.17
CA VAL A 95 -15.02 15.87 6.35
C VAL A 95 -15.67 15.17 5.16
N LEU A 96 -16.87 15.61 4.76
CA LEU A 96 -17.59 14.97 3.65
C LEU A 96 -16.80 15.06 2.33
N ILE A 97 -16.19 16.21 2.06
CA ILE A 97 -15.34 16.42 0.88
C ILE A 97 -14.08 15.53 0.96
N GLY A 98 -13.43 15.49 2.13
CA GLY A 98 -12.24 14.66 2.35
C GLY A 98 -12.51 13.18 2.10
N GLU A 99 -13.52 12.63 2.77
CA GLU A 99 -13.97 11.24 2.59
C GLU A 99 -14.39 10.97 1.13
N GLY A 100 -15.08 11.92 0.49
CA GLY A 100 -15.46 11.85 -0.92
C GLY A 100 -14.25 11.78 -1.85
N LEU A 101 -13.21 12.60 -1.61
CA LEU A 101 -11.97 12.60 -2.38
C LEU A 101 -11.17 11.31 -2.18
N VAL A 102 -11.07 10.81 -0.95
CA VAL A 102 -10.42 9.53 -0.65
C VAL A 102 -11.14 8.38 -1.36
N CYS A 103 -12.47 8.36 -1.32
CA CYS A 103 -13.26 7.35 -2.05
C CYS A 103 -13.07 7.46 -3.58
N ALA A 104 -13.08 8.67 -4.14
CA ALA A 104 -12.87 8.90 -5.56
C ALA A 104 -11.46 8.48 -6.00
N PHE A 105 -10.44 8.81 -5.21
CA PHE A 105 -9.06 8.41 -5.43
C PHE A 105 -8.89 6.89 -5.36
N GLY A 106 -9.45 6.23 -4.33
CA GLY A 106 -9.42 4.78 -4.21
C GLY A 106 -10.12 4.06 -5.37
N LEU A 107 -11.26 4.58 -5.84
CA LEU A 107 -11.93 4.06 -7.04
C LEU A 107 -11.09 4.23 -8.30
N ALA A 108 -10.45 5.39 -8.47
CA ALA A 108 -9.56 5.63 -9.60
C ALA A 108 -8.35 4.67 -9.57
N MET A 109 -7.72 4.48 -8.41
CA MET A 109 -6.64 3.51 -8.23
C MET A 109 -7.08 2.09 -8.58
N LEU A 110 -8.25 1.66 -8.11
CA LEU A 110 -8.80 0.34 -8.44
C LEU A 110 -9.00 0.15 -9.95
N VAL A 111 -9.57 1.14 -10.64
CA VAL A 111 -9.85 1.04 -12.08
C VAL A 111 -8.56 1.08 -12.90
N TYR A 112 -7.69 2.07 -12.68
CA TYR A 112 -6.48 2.22 -13.47
C TYR A 112 -5.41 1.19 -13.10
N GLY A 113 -5.31 0.80 -11.83
CA GLY A 113 -4.43 -0.26 -11.34
C GLY A 113 -4.77 -1.61 -11.97
N THR A 114 -6.07 -1.97 -11.98
CA THR A 114 -6.51 -3.21 -12.66
C THR A 114 -6.26 -3.18 -14.16
N GLN A 115 -6.48 -2.04 -14.83
CA GLN A 115 -6.18 -1.89 -16.26
C GLN A 115 -4.68 -2.06 -16.55
N LEU A 116 -3.81 -1.47 -15.73
CA LEU A 116 -2.36 -1.61 -15.85
C LEU A 116 -1.90 -3.05 -15.56
N ALA A 117 -2.46 -3.68 -14.53
CA ALA A 117 -2.15 -5.06 -14.17
C ALA A 117 -2.52 -6.02 -15.30
N MET A 118 -3.71 -5.87 -15.90
CA MET A 118 -4.13 -6.67 -17.04
C MET A 118 -3.26 -6.42 -18.28
N GLY A 119 -2.93 -5.16 -18.56
CA GLY A 119 -2.12 -4.78 -19.73
C GLY A 119 -0.67 -5.27 -19.66
N THR A 120 -0.12 -5.45 -18.46
CA THR A 120 1.27 -5.89 -18.23
C THR A 120 1.37 -7.34 -17.76
N TRP A 121 0.26 -8.09 -17.75
CA TRP A 121 0.22 -9.45 -17.23
C TRP A 121 1.07 -10.43 -18.07
N SER A 122 1.13 -10.22 -19.39
CA SER A 122 1.94 -11.03 -20.31
C SER A 122 3.43 -10.69 -20.29
N ASP A 123 3.81 -9.52 -19.78
CA ASP A 123 5.19 -9.08 -19.74
C ASP A 123 5.90 -9.71 -18.56
N ARG A 124 7.11 -10.23 -18.78
CA ARG A 124 7.94 -10.77 -17.70
C ARG A 124 9.06 -9.81 -17.33
N MET A 125 9.32 -9.69 -16.03
CA MET A 125 10.46 -8.95 -15.51
C MET A 125 11.76 -9.66 -15.90
N PRO A 126 12.74 -8.97 -16.52
CA PRO A 126 13.96 -9.61 -17.03
C PRO A 126 14.81 -10.32 -15.97
N ILE A 127 14.79 -9.82 -14.73
CA ILE A 127 15.66 -10.29 -13.65
C ILE A 127 14.98 -11.37 -12.80
N ILE A 128 13.69 -11.19 -12.51
CA ILE A 128 12.94 -12.00 -11.52
C ILE A 128 12.04 -13.05 -12.20
N GLY A 129 11.76 -12.91 -13.50
CA GLY A 129 10.98 -13.88 -14.30
C GLY A 129 9.49 -13.94 -14.00
N ILE A 130 9.00 -13.16 -13.03
CA ILE A 130 7.58 -13.00 -12.70
C ILE A 130 6.90 -12.03 -13.67
N SER A 131 5.57 -12.10 -13.75
CA SER A 131 4.77 -11.15 -14.52
C SER A 131 4.93 -9.72 -13.96
N ARG A 132 5.10 -8.73 -14.84
CA ARG A 132 5.13 -7.31 -14.47
C ARG A 132 3.79 -6.83 -13.90
N GLY A 133 2.69 -7.53 -14.22
CA GLY A 133 1.37 -7.25 -13.64
C GLY A 133 1.35 -7.23 -12.11
N TRP A 134 2.23 -8.00 -11.45
CA TRP A 134 2.34 -8.03 -9.98
C TRP A 134 2.76 -6.69 -9.35
N ASP A 135 3.39 -5.78 -10.10
CA ASP A 135 3.72 -4.44 -9.60
C ASP A 135 2.48 -3.58 -9.36
N TYR A 136 1.40 -3.85 -10.10
CA TYR A 136 0.16 -3.06 -10.09
C TYR A 136 -0.97 -3.69 -9.28
N VAL A 137 -0.82 -4.92 -8.80
CA VAL A 137 -1.80 -5.60 -7.93
C VAL A 137 -2.03 -4.89 -6.58
N PRO A 138 -1.01 -4.35 -5.89
CA PRO A 138 -1.24 -3.70 -4.58
C PRO A 138 -1.86 -2.30 -4.68
N ILE A 139 -2.06 -1.77 -5.89
CA ILE A 139 -2.71 -0.48 -6.20
C ILE A 139 -4.22 -0.64 -6.14
#